data_AF-A0A8V8TNT8-F1
#
_entry.id   AF-A0A8V8TNT8-F1
#
_cell.length_a   1.000
_cell.length_b   1.000
_cell.length_c   1.000
_cell.angle_alpha   90.00
_cell.angle_beta   90.00
_cell.angle_gamma   90.00
#
_symmetry.space_group_name_H-M   'P 1'
#
loop_
_entity.id
_entity.type
_entity.pdbx_description
1 polymer ?
#
loop_
_entity_poly.entity_id
_entity_poly.type
_entity_poly.pdbx_seq_one_letter_code
_entity_poly.pdbx_strand_id
1 'polypeptide(L)'
;MAPEIQPPSHHFSPEQRALLYEDALYTVLHRLGHPEPNHVTEASELLRYLQEKPIFCLKATVKQAKGILGKDVSGFSDPYCLLGIEQGVGVPGGSPGSRHRQKAVVRHTIPEEETHRTQVITQTLNPVWDETFILY
;
A
#
# COMPACT_ATOMS: atom_id res chain seq x y z
N MET A 1 -17.70 -23.42 7.18
CA MET A 1 -17.81 -22.24 6.29
C MET A 1 -17.56 -21.01 7.15
N ALA A 2 -16.39 -20.40 7.04
CA ALA A 2 -16.12 -19.12 7.71
C ALA A 2 -16.69 -18.00 6.84
N PRO A 3 -17.39 -16.99 7.40
CA PRO A 3 -17.90 -15.88 6.62
C PRO A 3 -16.73 -15.08 6.03
N GLU A 4 -16.78 -14.87 4.72
CA GLU A 4 -15.82 -14.04 3.99
C GLU A 4 -16.07 -12.58 4.38
N ILE A 5 -15.21 -12.02 5.23
CA ILE A 5 -15.27 -10.62 5.63
C ILE A 5 -14.75 -9.80 4.45
N GLN A 6 -15.65 -9.14 3.72
CA GLN A 6 -15.26 -8.15 2.73
C GLN A 6 -14.47 -7.04 3.44
N PRO A 7 -13.24 -6.70 2.99
CA PRO A 7 -12.51 -5.60 3.60
C PRO A 7 -13.31 -4.31 3.39
N PRO A 8 -13.38 -3.43 4.40
CA PRO A 8 -14.08 -2.16 4.27
C PRO A 8 -13.48 -1.38 3.10
N SER A 9 -14.34 -0.88 2.22
CA SER A 9 -13.94 0.04 1.16
C SER A 9 -13.40 1.31 1.82
N HIS A 10 -12.09 1.57 1.67
CA HIS A 10 -11.42 2.77 2.17
C HIS A 10 -11.74 4.04 1.36
N HIS A 11 -12.88 4.05 0.67
CA HIS A 11 -13.29 5.17 -0.16
C HIS A 11 -14.28 6.03 0.63
N PHE A 12 -13.84 7.23 1.02
CA PHE A 12 -14.73 8.21 1.64
C PHE A 12 -15.90 8.55 0.70
N SER A 13 -17.10 8.71 1.27
CA SER A 13 -18.24 9.25 0.54
C SER A 13 -17.96 10.70 0.10
N PRO A 14 -18.68 11.23 -0.91
CA PRO A 14 -18.57 12.64 -1.29
C PRO A 14 -18.76 13.60 -0.11
N GLU A 15 -19.69 13.30 0.80
CA GLU A 15 -19.99 14.10 1.99
C GLU A 15 -18.84 14.05 3.00
N GLN A 16 -18.29 12.86 3.27
CA GLN A 16 -17.14 12.70 4.16
C GLN A 16 -15.92 13.45 3.63
N ARG A 17 -15.69 13.44 2.31
CA ARG A 17 -14.63 14.22 1.67
C ARG A 17 -14.86 15.72 1.83
N ALA A 18 -16.09 16.19 1.65
CA ALA A 18 -16.42 17.61 1.81
C ALA A 18 -16.13 18.10 3.23
N LEU A 19 -16.49 17.33 4.25
CA LEU A 19 -16.18 17.65 5.65
C LEU A 19 -14.67 17.72 5.91
N LEU A 20 -13.89 16.79 5.36
CA LEU A 20 -12.42 16.82 5.48
C LEU A 20 -11.82 18.07 4.83
N TYR A 21 -12.34 18.49 3.67
CA TYR A 21 -11.91 19.73 3.03
C TYR A 21 -12.28 20.97 3.85
N GLU A 22 -13.48 21.00 4.44
CA GLU A 22 -13.93 22.09 5.31
C GLU A 22 -13.03 22.23 6.54
N ASP A 23 -12.75 21.13 7.24
CA ASP A 23 -11.86 21.10 8.41
C ASP A 23 -10.43 21.56 8.05
N ALA A 24 -9.90 21.12 6.91
CA ALA A 24 -8.58 21.53 6.43
C ALA A 24 -8.53 23.04 6.12
N LEU A 25 -9.55 23.57 5.44
CA LEU A 25 -9.67 25.00 5.16
C LEU A 25 -9.79 25.81 6.45
N TYR A 26 -10.62 25.37 7.38
CA TYR A 26 -10.80 26.02 8.68
C TYR A 26 -9.48 26.09 9.45
N THR A 27 -8.72 24.99 9.48
CA THR A 27 -7.39 24.90 10.09
C THR A 27 -6.41 25.90 9.49
N VAL A 28 -6.35 26.00 8.15
CA VAL A 28 -5.47 26.96 7.45
C VAL A 28 -5.89 28.40 7.71
N LEU A 29 -7.19 28.72 7.62
CA LEU A 29 -7.70 30.08 7.82
C LEU A 29 -7.47 30.60 9.24
N HIS A 30 -7.62 29.73 10.24
CA HIS A 30 -7.48 30.09 11.66
C HIS A 30 -6.10 29.76 12.24
N ARG A 31 -5.16 29.27 11.41
CA ARG A 31 -3.80 28.88 11.80
C ARG A 31 -3.79 27.98 13.04
N LEU A 32 -4.63 26.96 13.02
CA LEU A 32 -4.72 26.00 14.13
C LEU A 32 -3.55 25.01 14.06
N GLY A 33 -3.06 24.58 15.23
CA GLY A 33 -1.96 23.62 15.36
C GLY A 33 -0.60 24.26 15.67
N HIS A 34 0.43 23.42 15.76
CA HIS A 34 1.81 23.83 16.02
C HIS A 34 2.69 23.54 14.80
N PRO A 35 2.98 24.54 13.95
CA PRO A 35 3.83 24.35 12.80
C PRO A 35 5.29 24.13 13.24
N GLU A 36 5.99 23.24 12.53
CA GLU A 36 7.43 23.08 12.67
C GLU A 36 8.18 24.38 12.32
N PRO A 37 9.40 24.63 12.85
CA PRO A 37 10.12 25.90 12.65
C PRO A 37 10.37 26.28 11.19
N ASN A 38 10.48 25.29 10.29
CA ASN A 38 10.72 25.47 8.86
C ASN A 38 9.43 25.36 8.03
N HIS A 39 8.26 25.39 8.66
CA HIS A 39 6.98 25.21 7.98
C HIS A 39 6.56 26.48 7.23
N VAL A 40 5.81 26.29 6.15
CA VAL A 40 5.20 27.37 5.36
C VAL A 40 4.24 28.17 6.23
N THR A 41 4.46 29.47 6.35
CA THR A 41 3.60 30.37 7.12
C THR A 41 2.64 31.18 6.24
N GLU A 42 2.85 31.23 4.92
CA GLU A 42 1.99 31.97 4.01
C GLU A 42 0.68 31.22 3.73
N ALA A 43 -0.45 31.87 4.02
CA ALA A 43 -1.77 31.25 3.88
C ALA A 43 -2.09 30.91 2.41
N SER A 44 -1.60 31.71 1.46
CA SER A 44 -1.76 31.47 0.02
C SER A 44 -1.08 30.16 -0.43
N GLU A 45 0.08 29.83 0.15
CA GLU A 45 0.81 28.61 -0.17
C GLU A 45 0.15 27.38 0.47
N LEU A 46 -0.35 27.51 1.71
CA LEU A 46 -1.15 26.46 2.36
C LEU A 46 -2.45 26.16 1.58
N LEU A 47 -3.14 27.20 1.09
CA LEU A 47 -4.32 27.03 0.25
C LEU A 47 -3.98 26.38 -1.10
N ARG A 48 -2.83 26.73 -1.70
CA ARG A 48 -2.35 26.06 -2.92
C ARG A 48 -2.11 24.57 -2.68
N TYR A 49 -1.52 24.20 -1.54
CA TYR A 49 -1.31 22.81 -1.17
C TYR A 49 -2.62 22.03 -1.06
N LEU A 50 -3.68 22.61 -0.49
CA LEU A 50 -5.02 21.98 -0.42
C LEU A 50 -5.69 21.82 -1.79
N GLN A 51 -5.28 22.57 -2.81
CA GLN A 51 -5.78 22.46 -4.18
C GLN A 51 -5.06 21.37 -4.98
N GLU A 52 -3.87 20.94 -4.56
CA GLU A 52 -3.16 19.85 -5.21
C GLU A 52 -3.87 18.52 -4.96
N LYS A 53 -3.88 17.63 -5.97
CA LYS A 53 -4.50 16.31 -5.83
C LYS A 53 -3.73 15.51 -4.77
N PRO A 54 -4.41 14.95 -3.76
CA PRO A 54 -3.74 14.09 -2.78
C PRO A 54 -3.05 12.92 -3.48
N ILE A 55 -1.79 12.69 -3.13
CA ILE A 55 -1.05 11.49 -3.52
C ILE A 55 -1.25 10.46 -2.41
N PHE A 56 -1.83 9.32 -2.76
CA PHE A 56 -1.92 8.19 -1.84
C PHE A 56 -0.63 7.38 -1.96
N CYS A 57 -0.04 7.03 -0.83
CA CYS A 57 1.06 6.09 -0.80
C CYS A 57 0.89 5.11 0.37
N LEU A 58 1.39 3.90 0.18
CA LEU A 58 1.43 2.87 1.20
C LEU A 58 2.89 2.63 1.60
N LYS A 59 3.24 2.97 2.83
CA LYS A 59 4.53 2.58 3.41
C LYS A 59 4.42 1.18 4.03
N ALA A 60 5.02 0.19 3.39
CA ALA A 60 4.98 -1.20 3.81
C ALA A 60 6.37 -1.68 4.23
N THR A 61 6.46 -2.38 5.37
CA THR A 61 7.70 -3.01 5.84
C THR A 61 7.56 -4.52 5.80
N VAL A 62 8.43 -5.20 5.03
CA VAL A 62 8.55 -6.66 5.05
C VAL A 62 9.49 -7.04 6.18
N LYS A 63 8.94 -7.68 7.21
CA LYS A 63 9.71 -8.09 8.40
C LYS A 63 10.40 -9.43 8.20
N GLN A 64 9.65 -10.52 8.32
CA GLN A 64 10.19 -11.88 8.29
C GLN A 64 9.14 -12.89 7.83
N ALA A 65 9.60 -14.05 7.40
CA ALA A 65 8.78 -15.26 7.29
C ALA A 65 9.37 -16.35 8.20
N LYS A 66 8.54 -17.31 8.60
CA LYS A 66 8.96 -18.41 9.48
C LYS A 66 8.46 -19.74 8.95
N GLY A 67 9.30 -20.77 9.04
CA GLY A 67 8.96 -22.13 8.63
C GLY A 67 8.53 -22.25 7.16
N ILE A 68 9.14 -21.48 6.26
CA ILE A 68 8.85 -21.63 4.83
C ILE A 68 9.31 -23.01 4.34
N LEU A 69 8.75 -23.47 3.23
CA LEU A 69 9.10 -24.78 2.66
C LEU A 69 10.52 -24.75 2.09
N GLY A 70 11.34 -25.73 2.44
CA GLY A 70 12.61 -26.01 1.78
C GLY A 70 12.39 -26.61 0.39
N LYS A 71 12.82 -25.91 -0.66
CA LYS A 71 12.63 -26.33 -2.06
C LYS A 71 13.85 -27.02 -2.66
N ASP A 72 15.02 -26.84 -2.06
CA ASP A 72 16.25 -27.43 -2.55
C ASP A 72 16.54 -28.78 -1.89
N VAL A 73 17.47 -29.54 -2.47
CA VAL A 73 17.92 -30.86 -1.95
C VAL A 73 18.51 -30.79 -0.54
N SER A 74 18.96 -29.59 -0.13
CA SER A 74 19.46 -29.32 1.22
C SER A 74 18.35 -29.21 2.27
N GLY A 75 17.08 -29.16 1.85
CA GLY A 75 15.95 -28.86 2.72
C GLY A 75 15.78 -27.37 3.03
N PHE A 76 16.51 -26.48 2.34
CA PHE A 76 16.42 -25.02 2.48
C PHE A 76 15.87 -24.35 1.21
N SER A 77 15.75 -23.02 1.26
CA SER A 77 15.30 -22.16 0.16
C SER A 77 16.05 -20.83 0.17
N ASP A 78 16.03 -20.11 -0.96
CA ASP A 78 16.53 -18.74 -1.10
C ASP A 78 15.36 -17.72 -1.28
N PRO A 79 14.58 -17.42 -0.24
CA PRO A 79 13.36 -16.63 -0.35
C PRO A 79 13.58 -15.12 -0.61
N TYR A 80 12.61 -14.52 -1.32
CA TYR A 80 12.40 -13.08 -1.48
C TYR A 80 10.90 -12.79 -1.59
N CYS A 81 10.49 -11.53 -1.35
CA CYS A 81 9.12 -11.06 -1.51
C CYS A 81 9.00 -10.13 -2.73
N LEU A 82 7.82 -10.14 -3.35
CA LEU A 82 7.37 -9.15 -4.33
C LEU A 82 6.19 -8.39 -3.74
N LEU A 83 6.19 -7.07 -3.87
CA LEU A 83 5.13 -6.19 -3.41
C LEU A 83 4.62 -5.35 -4.57
N GLY A 84 3.31 -5.18 -4.68
CA GLY A 84 2.66 -4.27 -5.61
C GLY A 84 1.25 -3.94 -5.12
N ILE A 85 0.69 -2.82 -5.59
CA ILE A 85 -0.69 -2.44 -5.30
C ILE A 85 -1.55 -2.83 -6.50
N GLU A 86 -2.54 -3.71 -6.29
CA GLU A 86 -3.54 -3.99 -7.32
C GLU A 86 -4.55 -2.83 -7.35
N GLN A 87 -4.45 -1.97 -8.35
CA GLN A 87 -5.50 -0.98 -8.59
C GLN A 87 -6.68 -1.70 -9.23
N GLY A 88 -7.75 -1.88 -8.46
CA GLY A 88 -9.00 -2.47 -8.92
C GLY A 88 -9.70 -1.62 -9.97
N VAL A 89 -9.15 -1.52 -11.18
CA VAL A 89 -9.86 -1.02 -12.36
C VAL A 89 -10.75 -2.17 -12.84
N GLY A 90 -11.80 -2.45 -12.06
CA GLY A 90 -12.86 -3.34 -12.47
C GLY A 90 -13.53 -2.72 -13.69
N VAL A 91 -13.27 -3.27 -14.88
CA VAL A 91 -14.20 -3.14 -15.99
C VAL A 91 -15.53 -3.72 -15.50
N PRO A 92 -16.63 -2.95 -15.48
CA PRO A 92 -17.92 -3.46 -15.05
C PRO A 92 -18.44 -4.42 -16.13
N GLY A 93 -18.09 -5.71 -16.02
CA GLY A 93 -18.52 -6.73 -16.98
C GLY A 93 -17.90 -8.13 -16.87
N GLY A 94 -16.91 -8.35 -16.01
CA GLY A 94 -16.32 -9.68 -15.83
C GLY A 94 -17.04 -10.52 -14.77
N SER A 95 -17.59 -11.67 -15.17
CA SER A 95 -18.28 -12.63 -14.29
C SER A 95 -17.50 -12.98 -13.02
N PRO A 96 -18.17 -13.13 -11.85
CA PRO A 96 -17.54 -13.53 -10.59
C PRO A 96 -17.30 -15.04 -10.62
N GLY A 97 -16.25 -15.48 -11.31
CA GLY A 97 -15.99 -16.90 -11.52
C GLY A 97 -14.51 -17.21 -11.56
N SER A 98 -14.05 -18.01 -10.59
CA SER A 98 -12.73 -18.63 -10.52
C SER A 98 -11.55 -17.72 -10.15
N ARG A 99 -11.47 -17.34 -8.86
CA ARG A 99 -10.16 -17.17 -8.20
C ARG A 99 -9.50 -18.55 -8.06
N HIS A 100 -9.03 -19.07 -9.20
CA HIS A 100 -8.26 -20.30 -9.28
C HIS A 100 -7.06 -20.15 -8.34
N ARG A 101 -6.80 -21.15 -7.48
CA ARG A 101 -5.72 -21.19 -6.48
C ARG A 101 -4.44 -20.55 -7.04
N GLN A 102 -4.24 -19.26 -6.74
CA GLN A 102 -3.24 -18.45 -7.43
C GLN A 102 -1.87 -18.96 -6.99
N LYS A 103 -1.08 -19.45 -7.96
CA LYS A 103 0.30 -19.87 -7.70
C LYS A 103 1.05 -18.69 -7.08
N ALA A 104 1.94 -18.96 -6.13
CA ALA A 104 2.67 -17.98 -5.31
C ALA A 104 3.57 -16.98 -6.08
N VAL A 105 3.49 -16.95 -7.40
CA VAL A 105 4.24 -16.05 -8.28
C VAL A 105 3.23 -15.45 -9.26
N VAL A 106 2.60 -14.36 -8.82
CA VAL A 106 1.70 -13.56 -9.65
C VAL A 106 2.56 -12.57 -10.46
N ARG A 107 3.41 -13.09 -11.35
CA ARG A 107 4.27 -12.28 -12.23
C ARG A 107 3.50 -11.54 -13.33
N HIS A 108 2.18 -11.71 -13.44
CA HIS A 108 1.40 -11.24 -14.60
C HIS A 108 0.15 -10.42 -14.21
N THR A 109 0.01 -10.03 -12.94
CA THR A 109 -1.12 -9.18 -12.50
C THR A 109 -0.69 -7.74 -12.20
N ILE A 110 0.59 -7.51 -11.90
CA ILE A 110 1.16 -6.18 -11.71
C ILE A 110 2.43 -6.10 -12.58
N PRO A 111 2.59 -5.08 -13.45
CA PRO A 111 3.79 -4.90 -14.27
C PRO A 111 5.06 -4.92 -13.42
N GLU A 112 6.16 -5.49 -13.93
CA GLU A 112 7.41 -5.60 -13.16
C GLU A 112 7.93 -4.22 -12.73
N GLU A 113 7.64 -3.18 -13.51
CA GLU A 113 7.98 -1.79 -13.24
C GLU A 113 7.25 -1.19 -12.02
N GLU A 114 6.09 -1.74 -11.65
CA GLU A 114 5.27 -1.32 -10.50
C GLU A 114 5.47 -2.23 -9.28
N THR A 115 6.26 -3.30 -9.43
CA THR A 115 6.57 -4.23 -8.33
C THR A 115 7.89 -3.90 -7.65
N HIS A 116 7.87 -3.96 -6.32
CA HIS A 116 9.07 -3.87 -5.49
C HIS A 116 9.50 -5.27 -5.06
N ARG A 117 10.80 -5.48 -4.92
CA ARG A 117 11.39 -6.77 -4.51
C ARG A 117 12.29 -6.59 -3.30
N THR A 118 12.19 -7.49 -2.34
CA THR A 118 13.19 -7.57 -1.25
C THR A 118 14.50 -8.15 -1.75
N GLN A 119 15.53 -8.10 -0.90
CA GLN A 119 16.71 -8.93 -1.07
C GLN A 119 16.34 -10.42 -1.00
N VAL A 120 17.17 -11.22 -1.68
CA VAL A 120 17.14 -12.68 -1.57
C VAL A 120 18.01 -13.05 -0.38
N ILE A 121 17.45 -13.81 0.56
CA ILE A 121 18.22 -14.36 1.69
C ILE A 121 18.44 -15.83 1.39
N THR A 122 19.70 -16.27 1.41
CA THR A 122 20.06 -17.62 0.97
C THR A 122 19.90 -18.66 2.08
N GLN A 123 19.60 -19.90 1.68
CA GLN A 123 19.59 -21.12 2.49
C GLN A 123 18.91 -20.97 3.85
N THR A 124 17.69 -20.45 3.88
CA THR A 124 16.94 -20.25 5.12
C THR A 124 15.49 -20.66 4.99
N LEU A 125 14.93 -21.15 6.11
CA LEU A 125 13.47 -21.34 6.26
C LEU A 125 12.82 -20.23 7.09
N ASN A 126 13.61 -19.29 7.60
CA ASN A 126 13.16 -18.20 8.47
C ASN A 126 13.84 -16.87 8.07
N PRO A 127 13.60 -16.36 6.85
CA PRO A 127 14.21 -15.11 6.39
C PRO A 127 13.73 -13.90 7.22
N VAL A 128 14.64 -12.98 7.50
CA VAL A 128 14.38 -11.67 8.10
C VAL A 128 14.92 -10.61 7.16
N TRP A 129 14.03 -9.80 6.58
CA TRP A 129 14.37 -8.75 5.61
C TRP A 129 14.47 -7.37 6.27
N ASP A 130 13.48 -7.00 7.09
CA ASP A 130 13.34 -5.67 7.68
C ASP A 130 13.39 -4.51 6.66
N GLU A 131 12.98 -4.76 5.42
CA GLU A 131 13.01 -3.79 4.32
C GLU A 131 11.70 -2.99 4.25
N THR A 132 11.80 -1.67 4.05
CA THR A 132 10.64 -0.76 3.93
C THR A 132 10.53 -0.17 2.54
N PHE A 133 9.32 -0.20 1.97
CA PHE A 133 8.99 0.28 0.65
C PHE A 133 7.88 1.33 0.75
N ILE A 134 7.91 2.32 -0.14
CA ILE A 134 6.81 3.26 -0.34
C ILE A 134 6.21 2.95 -1.70
N LEU A 135 4.97 2.48 -1.70
CA LEU A 135 4.21 2.13 -2.90
C LEU A 135 3.25 3.27 -3.21
N TYR A 136 3.06 3.57 -4.49
CA TYR A 136 2.17 4.63 -4.99
C TYR A 136 1.06 4.03 -5.86
#